data_AF-A0A158AIL6-F1
#
_entry.id   AF-A0A158AIL6-F1
#
_cell.length_a   1.000
_cell.length_b   1.000
_cell.length_c   1.000
_cell.angle_alpha   90.00
_cell.angle_beta   90.00
_cell.angle_gamma   90.00
#
_symmetry.space_group_name_H-M   'P 1'
#
loop_
_entity.id
_entity.type
_entity.pdbx_description
1 polymer ?
#
loop_
_entity_poly.entity_id
_entity_poly.type
_entity_poly.pdbx_seq_one_letter_code
_entity_poly.pdbx_strand_id
1 'polypeptide(L)'
;MQSRPLVPQLAKELWMLHIQGPDDIVAAPSRAQADAVAAAFNALHGERTKKQRAEIVAEDKDPSHHAEAKAVVHGWCGTPQAHAESVDEYWPEYAKYLNAQEPKS
;
A
#
# COMPACT_ATOMS: atom_id res chain seq x y z
N MET A 1 2.41 -41.93 -25.41
CA MET A 1 1.85 -40.62 -25.04
C MET A 1 1.83 -40.54 -23.53
N GLN A 2 2.80 -39.85 -22.93
CA GLN A 2 2.84 -39.68 -21.48
C GLN A 2 1.90 -38.53 -21.11
N SER A 3 0.80 -38.85 -20.42
CA SER A 3 -0.08 -37.88 -19.81
C SER A 3 0.68 -37.12 -18.73
N ARG A 4 1.04 -35.85 -19.01
CA ARG A 4 1.51 -34.92 -17.99
C ARG A 4 0.36 -34.67 -17.00
N PRO A 5 0.54 -34.86 -15.69
CA PRO A 5 -0.46 -34.41 -14.73
C PRO A 5 -0.49 -32.87 -14.77
N LEU A 6 -1.66 -32.32 -15.14
CA LEU A 6 -2.01 -30.94 -14.87
C LEU A 6 -2.19 -30.83 -13.36
N VAL A 7 -1.12 -30.48 -12.64
CA VAL A 7 -1.26 -29.96 -11.28
C VAL A 7 -1.79 -28.54 -11.46
N PRO A 8 -3.03 -28.21 -11.06
CA PRO A 8 -3.39 -26.82 -10.90
C PRO A 8 -2.64 -26.35 -9.65
N GLN A 9 -1.39 -25.93 -9.83
CA GLN A 9 -0.79 -25.08 -8.82
C GLN A 9 -1.65 -23.82 -8.82
N LEU A 10 -2.55 -23.73 -7.83
CA LEU A 10 -3.09 -22.47 -7.36
C LEU A 10 -1.87 -21.61 -7.00
N ALA A 11 -1.30 -20.93 -7.99
CA ALA A 11 -0.36 -19.86 -7.74
C ALA A 11 -1.15 -18.86 -6.92
N LYS A 12 -0.95 -18.88 -5.59
CA LYS A 12 -1.57 -17.91 -4.69
C LYS A 12 -1.22 -16.55 -5.27
N GLU A 13 -2.24 -15.82 -5.73
CA GLU A 13 -2.04 -14.45 -6.16
C GLU A 13 -1.43 -13.68 -4.97
N LEU A 14 -0.23 -13.17 -5.18
CA LEU A 14 0.52 -12.39 -4.21
C LEU A 14 0.16 -10.92 -4.42
N TRP A 15 0.08 -10.17 -3.32
CA TRP A 15 -0.44 -8.81 -3.32
C TRP A 15 0.59 -7.84 -2.78
N MET A 16 0.47 -6.59 -3.20
CA MET A 16 1.33 -5.50 -2.75
C MET A 16 0.57 -4.19 -2.61
N LEU A 17 1.08 -3.35 -1.72
CA LEU A 17 0.70 -1.95 -1.57
C LEU A 17 1.71 -1.09 -2.33
N HIS A 18 1.23 -0.26 -3.24
CA HIS A 18 2.02 0.75 -3.95
C HIS A 18 1.61 2.14 -3.47
N ILE A 19 2.55 2.88 -2.91
CA ILE A 19 2.34 4.26 -2.48
C ILE A 19 2.85 5.18 -3.57
N GLN A 20 1.91 5.62 -4.41
CA GLN A 20 2.13 6.59 -5.48
C GLN A 20 2.50 7.94 -4.87
N GLY A 21 3.48 8.62 -5.47
CA GLY A 21 4.12 9.83 -4.93
C GLY A 21 5.58 9.55 -4.60
N PRO A 22 5.90 8.93 -3.45
CA PRO A 22 7.25 8.44 -3.14
C PRO A 22 7.66 7.22 -3.98
N ASP A 23 6.69 6.52 -4.59
CA ASP A 23 6.88 5.31 -5.41
C ASP A 23 7.33 4.07 -4.60
N ASP A 24 6.89 3.98 -3.35
CA ASP A 24 7.21 2.86 -2.46
C ASP A 24 6.32 1.64 -2.74
N ILE A 25 6.93 0.45 -2.83
CA ILE A 25 6.21 -0.82 -3.06
C ILE A 25 6.49 -1.78 -1.90
N VAL A 26 5.43 -2.31 -1.30
CA VAL A 26 5.52 -3.20 -0.15
C VAL A 26 4.63 -4.42 -0.33
N ALA A 27 5.21 -5.62 -0.18
CA ALA A 27 4.44 -6.85 -0.24
C ALA A 27 3.44 -6.95 0.91
N ALA A 28 2.24 -7.45 0.60
CA ALA A 28 1.16 -7.64 1.56
C ALA A 28 0.87 -9.14 1.77
N PRO A 29 0.58 -9.57 3.01
CA PRO A 29 0.24 -10.96 3.32
C PRO A 29 -1.05 -11.43 2.63
N SER A 30 -1.95 -10.49 2.32
CA SER A 30 -3.20 -10.76 1.60
C SER A 30 -3.76 -9.48 0.97
N ARG A 31 -4.60 -9.65 -0.04
CA ARG A 31 -5.34 -8.53 -0.66
C ARG A 31 -6.16 -7.74 0.36
N ALA A 32 -6.90 -8.43 1.23
CA ALA A 32 -7.77 -7.77 2.20
C ALA A 32 -6.99 -6.87 3.17
N GLN A 33 -5.81 -7.31 3.60
CA GLN A 33 -4.91 -6.50 4.42
C GLN A 33 -4.33 -5.31 3.63
N ALA A 34 -3.94 -5.52 2.36
CA ALA A 34 -3.50 -4.45 1.48
C ALA A 34 -4.59 -3.37 1.29
N ASP A 35 -5.84 -3.80 1.04
CA ASP A 35 -6.98 -2.89 0.86
C ASP A 35 -7.27 -2.10 2.13
N ALA A 36 -7.24 -2.75 3.30
CA ALA A 36 -7.47 -2.09 4.58
C ALA A 36 -6.38 -1.05 4.90
N VAL A 37 -5.11 -1.38 4.67
CA VAL A 37 -4.00 -0.44 4.87
C VAL A 37 -4.08 0.69 3.85
N ALA A 38 -4.38 0.41 2.58
CA ALA A 38 -4.52 1.43 1.55
C ALA A 38 -5.62 2.44 1.91
N ALA A 39 -6.78 1.95 2.36
CA ALA A 39 -7.87 2.79 2.83
C ALA A 39 -7.45 3.64 4.03
N ALA A 40 -6.77 3.05 5.01
CA ALA A 40 -6.32 3.78 6.20
C ALA A 40 -5.26 4.82 5.90
N PHE A 41 -4.28 4.49 5.05
CA PHE A 41 -3.26 5.41 4.56
C PHE A 41 -3.91 6.60 3.83
N ASN A 42 -4.78 6.32 2.86
CA ASN A 42 -5.43 7.36 2.05
C ASN A 42 -6.33 8.27 2.89
N ALA A 43 -7.01 7.74 3.91
CA ALA A 43 -7.80 8.55 4.83
C ALA A 43 -6.92 9.50 5.65
N LEU A 44 -5.83 8.99 6.24
CA LEU A 44 -4.93 9.79 7.08
C LEU A 44 -4.17 10.84 6.26
N HIS A 45 -3.55 10.43 5.16
CA HIS A 45 -2.72 11.29 4.33
C HIS A 45 -3.55 12.23 3.47
N GLY A 46 -4.72 11.80 2.98
CA GLY A 46 -5.62 12.66 2.21
C GLY A 46 -6.07 13.89 3.00
N GLU A 47 -6.45 13.72 4.27
CA GLU A 47 -6.83 14.86 5.13
C GLU A 47 -5.63 15.77 5.43
N ARG A 48 -4.45 15.20 5.67
CA ARG A 48 -3.21 15.96 5.90
C ARG A 48 -2.81 16.78 4.67
N THR A 49 -2.86 16.18 3.48
CA THR A 49 -2.53 16.83 2.21
C THR A 49 -3.49 17.97 1.91
N LYS A 50 -4.80 17.80 2.15
CA LYS A 50 -5.78 18.89 2.00
C LYS A 50 -5.43 20.08 2.90
N LYS A 51 -5.11 19.83 4.17
CA LYS A 51 -4.73 20.88 5.12
C LYS A 51 -3.46 21.60 4.68
N GLN A 52 -2.41 20.87 4.32
CA GLN A 52 -1.16 21.47 3.84
C GLN A 52 -1.36 22.29 2.57
N ARG A 53 -2.14 21.81 1.60
CA ARG A 53 -2.43 22.58 0.38
C ARG A 53 -3.19 23.87 0.69
N ALA A 54 -4.13 23.84 1.64
CA ALA A 54 -4.84 25.05 2.06
C ALA A 54 -3.90 26.09 2.72
N GLU A 55 -2.96 25.63 3.55
CA GLU A 55 -1.94 26.49 4.17
C GLU A 55 -1.00 27.10 3.12
N ILE A 56 -0.54 26.31 2.15
CA ILE A 56 0.37 26.78 1.07
C ILE A 56 -0.31 27.83 0.19
N VAL A 57 -1.58 27.62 -0.17
CA VAL A 57 -2.36 28.60 -0.94
C VAL A 57 -2.56 29.88 -0.12
N ALA A 58 -2.77 29.79 1.20
CA ALA A 58 -2.86 30.95 2.07
C ALA A 58 -1.54 31.73 2.18
N GLU A 59 -0.40 31.08 1.94
CA GLU A 59 0.93 31.68 1.87
C GLU A 59 1.33 32.18 0.47
N ASP A 60 0.41 32.15 -0.51
CA ASP A 60 0.64 32.53 -1.92
C ASP A 60 1.79 31.74 -2.59
N LYS A 61 1.96 30.48 -2.16
CA LYS A 61 2.95 29.54 -2.71
C LYS A 61 2.26 28.54 -3.65
N ASP A 62 3.03 27.93 -4.56
CA ASP A 62 2.51 26.93 -5.48
C ASP A 62 2.24 25.58 -4.77
N PRO A 63 0.97 25.11 -4.68
CA PRO A 63 0.63 23.83 -4.07
C PRO A 63 0.99 22.62 -4.95
N SER A 64 1.42 22.82 -6.19
CA SER A 64 1.76 21.74 -7.14
C SER A 64 2.99 20.93 -6.71
N HIS A 65 3.89 21.50 -5.90
CA HIS A 65 5.07 20.82 -5.38
C HIS A 65 4.77 19.75 -4.32
N HIS A 66 3.53 19.67 -3.83
CA HIS A 66 3.11 18.67 -2.86
C HIS A 66 2.24 17.61 -3.54
N ALA A 67 2.90 16.65 -4.20
CA ALA A 67 2.22 15.51 -4.81
C ALA A 67 1.43 14.72 -3.75
N GLU A 68 0.19 14.36 -4.09
CA GLU A 68 -0.67 13.58 -3.22
C GLU A 68 -0.13 12.15 -3.10
N ALA A 69 0.26 11.75 -1.89
CA ALA A 69 0.61 10.37 -1.62
C ALA A 69 -0.65 9.52 -1.63
N LYS A 70 -0.70 8.49 -2.49
CA LYS A 70 -1.85 7.61 -2.64
C LYS A 70 -1.45 6.14 -2.61
N ALA A 71 -2.02 5.40 -1.69
CA ALA A 71 -1.84 3.97 -1.58
C ALA A 71 -2.84 3.22 -2.49
N VAL A 72 -2.34 2.29 -3.30
CA VAL A 72 -3.10 1.46 -4.25
C VAL A 72 -2.65 0.01 -4.13
N VAL A 73 -3.60 -0.92 -4.28
CA VAL A 73 -3.31 -2.37 -4.21
C VAL A 73 -3.08 -2.93 -5.61
N HIS A 74 -1.99 -3.68 -5.77
CA HIS A 74 -1.64 -4.36 -7.02
C HIS A 74 -1.27 -5.83 -6.77
N GLY A 75 -1.25 -6.62 -7.84
CA GLY A 75 -0.61 -7.92 -7.83
C GLY A 75 0.91 -7.77 -7.73
N TRP A 76 1.56 -8.61 -6.92
CA TRP A 76 3.01 -8.63 -6.79
C TRP A 76 3.68 -9.08 -8.09
N CYS A 77 4.68 -8.32 -8.54
CA CYS A 77 5.39 -8.57 -9.79
C CYS A 77 6.75 -9.28 -9.60
N GLY A 78 7.18 -9.54 -8.36
CA GLY A 78 8.42 -10.23 -8.04
C GLY A 78 8.27 -11.74 -7.84
N THR A 79 9.32 -12.38 -7.32
CA THR A 79 9.27 -13.81 -6.96
C THR A 79 8.47 -14.01 -5.67
N PRO A 80 7.91 -15.22 -5.43
CA PRO A 80 7.28 -15.55 -4.14
C PRO A 80 8.22 -15.45 -2.94
N GLN A 81 9.52 -15.69 -3.15
CA GLN A 81 10.52 -15.54 -2.09
C GLN A 81 10.71 -14.06 -1.71
N ALA A 82 10.90 -13.18 -2.70
CA ALA A 82 11.03 -11.74 -2.46
C ALA A 82 9.75 -11.15 -1.84
N HIS A 83 8.58 -11.71 -2.17
CA HIS A 83 7.32 -11.35 -1.51
C HIS A 83 7.36 -11.67 -0.01
N ALA A 84 7.77 -12.89 0.35
CA ALA A 84 7.83 -13.31 1.74
C ALA A 84 8.83 -12.48 2.55
N GLU A 85 10.01 -12.19 1.97
CA GLU A 85 11.03 -11.33 2.58
C GLU A 85 10.50 -9.90 2.80
N SER A 86 9.87 -9.31 1.77
CA SER A 86 9.28 -7.97 1.86
C SER A 86 8.12 -7.92 2.88
N VAL A 87 7.30 -8.98 2.99
CA VAL A 87 6.26 -9.08 4.01
C VAL A 87 6.87 -9.10 5.42
N ASP A 88 7.95 -9.86 5.64
CA ASP A 88 8.57 -9.94 6.97
C ASP A 88 9.24 -8.61 7.37
N GLU A 89 9.96 -7.99 6.43
CA GLU A 89 10.76 -6.80 6.68
C GLU A 89 9.94 -5.52 6.78
N TYR A 90 9.04 -5.28 5.83
CA TYR A 90 8.39 -3.97 5.66
C TYR A 90 6.94 -3.94 6.13
N TRP A 91 6.17 -5.03 5.93
CA TRP A 91 4.74 -5.03 6.26
C TRP A 91 4.40 -4.62 7.69
N PRO A 92 5.18 -4.98 8.75
CA PRO A 92 4.86 -4.58 10.12
C PRO A 92 4.78 -3.06 10.32
N GLU A 93 5.47 -2.25 9.52
CA GLU A 93 5.37 -0.80 9.59
C GLU A 93 4.05 -0.28 9.01
N TYR A 94 3.56 -0.93 7.96
CA TYR A 94 2.33 -0.55 7.27
C TYR A 94 1.09 -1.09 7.97
N ALA A 95 1.19 -2.26 8.61
CA ALA A 95 0.11 -2.81 9.43
C ALA A 95 -0.30 -1.86 10.57
N LYS A 96 0.59 -0.96 11.02
CA LYS A 96 0.29 0.06 12.04
C LYS A 96 -0.81 1.03 11.62
N TYR A 97 -1.00 1.28 10.31
CA TYR A 97 -2.09 2.14 9.83
C TYR A 97 -3.48 1.56 10.16
N LEU A 98 -3.60 0.24 10.32
CA LEU A 98 -4.84 -0.39 10.76
C LEU A 98 -5.16 -0.06 12.22
N ASN A 99 -4.14 0.04 13.08
CA ASN A 99 -4.28 0.33 14.50
C ASN A 99 -4.43 1.84 14.77
N ALA A 100 -3.92 2.69 13.88
CA ALA A 100 -4.04 4.15 14.00
C ALA A 100 -5.47 4.68 13.82
N GLN A 101 -6.42 3.85 13.41
CA GLN A 101 -7.84 4.19 13.31
C GLN A 101 -8.64 3.89 14.59
N GLU A 102 -8.03 3.32 15.65
CA GLU A 102 -8.74 3.20 16.92
C GLU A 102 -8.92 4.60 17.53
N PRO A 103 -10.17 5.05 17.78
CA PRO A 103 -10.38 6.29 18.49
C PRO A 103 -9.77 6.14 19.88
N LYS A 104 -8.88 7.06 20.26
CA LYS A 104 -8.58 7.31 21.67
C LYS A 104 -9.93 7.60 22.35
N SER A 105 -10.44 6.63 23.12
CA SER A 105 -11.54 6.84 24.06
C SER A 105 -11.18 7.89 25.10
#